data_AF-A0A8K0G5T0-F1
#
_entry.id   AF-A0A8K0G5T0-F1
#
_cell.length_a   1.000
_cell.length_b   1.000
_cell.length_c   1.000
_cell.angle_alpha   90.00
_cell.angle_beta   90.00
_cell.angle_gamma   90.00
#
_symmetry.space_group_name_H-M   'P 1'
#
loop_
_entity.id
_entity.type
_entity.pdbx_description
1 polymer ?
#
loop_
_entity_poly.entity_id
_entity_poly.type
_entity_poly.pdbx_seq_one_letter_code
_entity_poly.pdbx_strand_id
1 'polypeptide(L)'
;MKIVIFFGICLICVVLKVDGSEKEETFKCVKGVLYKENKCNTCRCGGDDLACTLINCPSRHDPKLRDCPVGNTWKDGCHKCWCVKDKGTICTLECDAKAE
;
A
#
# COMPACT_ATOMS: atom_id res chain seq x y z
N MET A 1 -11.59 21.71 16.11
CA MET A 1 -11.32 22.51 17.32
C MET A 1 -10.02 22.01 17.91
N LYS A 2 -8.92 22.76 17.74
CA LYS A 2 -7.56 22.39 18.15
C LYS A 2 -7.31 23.05 19.50
N ILE A 3 -7.15 22.27 20.57
CA ILE A 3 -6.83 22.80 21.91
C ILE A 3 -5.34 22.57 22.13
N VAL A 4 -4.59 23.67 22.21
CA VAL A 4 -3.21 23.70 22.71
C VAL A 4 -3.20 24.72 23.83
N ILE A 5 -3.08 24.25 25.09
CA ILE A 5 -2.94 25.11 26.25
C ILE A 5 -1.47 25.12 26.65
N PHE A 6 -0.86 26.30 26.58
CA PHE A 6 0.53 26.56 26.97
C PHE A 6 0.65 26.73 28.50
N PHE A 7 1.64 26.02 29.05
CA PHE A 7 2.49 26.35 30.20
C PHE A 7 1.88 26.45 31.61
N GLY A 8 2.28 25.51 32.47
CA GLY A 8 2.10 25.57 33.91
C GLY A 8 2.67 24.36 34.65
N ILE A 9 4.01 24.27 34.70
CA ILE A 9 4.84 23.60 35.72
C ILE A 9 4.21 22.34 36.39
N CYS A 10 4.58 21.13 35.96
CA CYS A 10 4.60 19.97 36.87
C CYS A 10 5.50 18.85 36.35
N LEU A 11 6.32 18.31 37.24
CA LEU A 11 7.28 17.22 37.10
C LEU A 11 6.64 15.89 36.67
N ILE A 12 6.25 15.77 35.40
CA ILE A 12 5.94 14.47 34.82
C ILE A 12 6.65 14.41 33.48
N CYS A 13 7.57 13.47 33.35
CA CYS A 13 8.23 13.07 32.11
C CYS A 13 7.19 12.50 31.13
N VAL A 14 6.30 13.34 30.61
CA VAL A 14 5.46 12.97 29.48
C VAL A 14 6.38 13.08 28.28
N VAL A 15 7.11 11.99 28.03
CA VAL A 15 7.67 11.71 26.72
C VAL A 15 6.45 11.58 25.80
N LEU A 16 5.99 12.71 25.28
CA LEU A 16 5.06 12.73 24.17
C LEU A 16 5.79 11.96 23.07
N LYS A 17 5.35 10.73 22.82
CA LYS A 17 5.66 10.07 21.56
C LYS A 17 5.22 11.06 20.49
N VAL A 18 6.20 11.68 19.86
CA VAL A 18 5.98 12.36 18.59
C VAL A 18 5.59 11.21 17.66
N ASP A 19 4.29 11.10 17.37
CA ASP A 19 3.79 10.19 16.36
C ASP A 19 4.59 10.49 15.09
N GLY A 20 5.41 9.52 14.72
CA GLY A 20 6.22 9.59 13.53
C GLY A 20 5.28 9.94 12.39
N SER A 21 5.60 11.00 11.66
CA SER A 21 4.85 11.40 10.49
C SER A 21 4.78 10.20 9.55
N GLU A 22 3.62 9.55 9.50
CA GLU A 22 3.33 8.47 8.57
C GLU A 22 3.46 9.07 7.18
N LYS A 23 4.63 8.87 6.57
CA LYS A 23 4.84 9.22 5.17
C LYS A 23 4.00 8.22 4.39
N GLU A 24 2.74 8.58 4.14
CA GLU A 24 1.83 7.82 3.29
C GLU A 24 2.43 7.83 1.87
N GLU A 25 3.33 6.90 1.58
CA GLU A 25 3.75 6.63 0.21
C GLU A 25 2.58 5.95 -0.49
N THR A 26 1.69 6.79 -1.00
CA THR A 26 0.52 6.37 -1.78
C THR A 26 1.00 5.63 -3.02
N PHE A 27 0.57 4.38 -3.19
CA PHE A 27 0.78 3.64 -4.43
C PHE A 27 0.32 4.49 -5.64
N LYS A 28 1.22 4.69 -6.60
CA LYS A 28 0.93 5.29 -7.89
C LYS A 28 1.25 4.29 -8.97
N CYS A 29 0.25 3.96 -9.78
CA CYS A 29 0.44 3.03 -10.87
C CYS A 29 1.10 3.76 -12.06
N VAL A 30 1.86 3.03 -12.88
CA VAL A 30 2.59 3.56 -14.03
C VAL A 30 1.91 3.13 -15.32
N LYS A 31 1.63 4.09 -16.21
CA LYS A 31 1.06 3.79 -17.54
C LYS A 31 1.97 2.82 -18.31
N GLY A 32 1.35 1.82 -18.95
CA GLY A 32 2.06 0.77 -19.67
C GLY A 32 2.53 -0.41 -18.81
N VAL A 33 2.54 -0.27 -17.47
CA VAL A 33 2.83 -1.37 -16.56
C VAL A 33 1.53 -2.13 -16.24
N LEU A 34 1.59 -3.46 -16.35
CA LEU A 34 0.51 -4.34 -15.90
C LEU A 34 0.72 -4.73 -14.45
N TYR A 35 -0.38 -4.85 -13.72
CA TYR A 35 -0.38 -5.24 -12.32
C TYR A 35 -1.28 -6.45 -12.09
N LYS A 36 -1.04 -7.15 -10.98
CA LYS A 36 -1.84 -8.27 -10.48
C LYS A 36 -2.38 -7.90 -9.10
N GLU A 37 -3.70 -7.79 -8.97
CA GLU A 37 -4.39 -7.60 -7.70
C GLU A 37 -4.67 -8.96 -7.05
N ASN A 38 -4.26 -9.11 -5.78
CA ASN A 38 -4.52 -10.27 -4.94
C ASN A 38 -4.21 -11.60 -5.67
N LYS A 39 -3.08 -11.63 -6.38
CA LYS A 39 -2.60 -12.76 -7.20
C LYS A 39 -3.56 -13.23 -8.30
N CYS A 40 -4.58 -12.44 -8.65
CA CYS A 40 -5.66 -12.90 -9.53
C CYS A 40 -6.07 -11.90 -10.61
N ASN A 41 -6.66 -10.75 -10.27
CA ASN A 41 -7.16 -9.82 -11.29
C ASN A 41 -6.00 -9.10 -11.95
N THR A 42 -6.04 -8.98 -13.28
CA THR A 42 -5.07 -8.16 -14.00
C THR A 42 -5.54 -6.72 -14.02
N CYS A 43 -4.64 -5.78 -13.77
CA CYS A 43 -4.95 -4.36 -13.68
C CYS A 43 -4.06 -3.52 -14.58
N ARG A 44 -4.59 -2.36 -14.97
CA ARG A 44 -3.92 -1.34 -15.78
C ARG A 44 -4.25 0.06 -15.26
N CYS A 45 -3.35 1.00 -15.51
CA CYS A 45 -3.61 2.40 -15.21
C CYS A 45 -4.57 3.03 -16.22
N GLY A 46 -5.66 3.61 -15.72
CA GLY A 46 -6.52 4.54 -16.43
C GLY A 46 -6.32 5.94 -15.87
N GLY A 47 -5.38 6.70 -16.43
CA GLY A 47 -4.94 7.94 -15.77
C GLY A 47 -4.08 7.62 -14.55
N ASP A 48 -4.43 8.20 -13.39
CA ASP A 48 -3.81 7.91 -12.09
C ASP A 48 -4.51 6.77 -11.34
N ASP A 49 -5.67 6.31 -11.84
CA ASP A 49 -6.46 5.26 -11.21
C ASP A 49 -6.08 3.87 -11.72
N LEU A 50 -6.14 2.88 -10.82
CA LEU A 50 -5.92 1.47 -11.15
C LEU A 50 -7.26 0.76 -11.41
N ALA A 51 -7.48 0.33 -12.65
CA ALA A 51 -8.63 -0.46 -13.05
C ALA A 51 -8.24 -1.94 -13.22
N CYS A 52 -8.98 -2.83 -12.57
CA CYS A 52 -8.73 -4.28 -12.57
C CYS A 52 -9.86 -5.05 -13.26
N THR A 53 -9.56 -6.23 -13.79
CA THR A 53 -10.59 -7.20 -14.19
C THR A 53 -11.41 -7.64 -12.98
N LEU A 54 -12.58 -8.24 -13.21
CA LEU A 54 -13.44 -8.80 -12.15
C LEU A 54 -13.70 -10.29 -12.41
N ILE A 55 -12.66 -11.11 -12.32
CA ILE A 55 -12.79 -12.56 -12.50
C ILE A 55 -13.09 -13.26 -11.16
N ASN A 56 -13.61 -14.49 -11.22
CA ASN A 56 -13.84 -15.29 -10.03
C ASN A 56 -12.49 -15.79 -9.47
N CYS A 57 -12.01 -15.16 -8.40
CA CYS A 57 -10.69 -15.41 -7.85
C CYS A 57 -10.77 -16.39 -6.67
N PRO A 58 -10.09 -17.55 -6.73
CA PRO A 58 -9.97 -18.45 -5.58
C PRO A 58 -9.36 -17.74 -4.36
N SER A 59 -8.48 -16.78 -4.62
CA SER A 59 -7.81 -15.95 -3.62
C SER A 59 -8.72 -14.96 -2.88
N ARG A 60 -10.01 -14.81 -3.24
CA ARG A 60 -10.97 -13.99 -2.47
C ARG A 60 -11.09 -14.42 -1.01
N HIS A 61 -10.80 -15.69 -0.73
CA HIS A 61 -10.85 -16.27 0.60
C HIS A 61 -9.49 -16.25 1.32
N ASP A 62 -8.45 -15.68 0.72
CA ASP A 62 -7.15 -15.52 1.38
C ASP A 62 -7.08 -14.13 2.03
N PRO A 63 -7.37 -14.01 3.34
CA PRO A 63 -7.35 -12.73 4.03
C PRO A 63 -5.97 -12.08 3.99
N LYS A 64 -4.89 -12.86 3.87
CA LYS A 64 -3.52 -12.33 3.88
C LYS A 64 -3.22 -11.41 2.70
N LEU A 65 -3.94 -11.59 1.58
CA LEU A 65 -3.77 -10.74 0.41
C LEU A 65 -4.45 -9.38 0.58
N ARG A 66 -5.50 -9.30 1.40
CA ARG A 66 -6.28 -8.07 1.64
C ARG A 66 -5.88 -7.36 2.93
N ASP A 67 -5.52 -8.12 3.97
CA ASP A 67 -5.11 -7.64 5.28
C ASP A 67 -3.58 -7.49 5.36
N CYS A 68 -3.05 -6.61 4.51
CA CYS A 68 -1.66 -6.17 4.58
C CYS A 68 -1.57 -4.76 5.20
N PRO A 69 -0.42 -4.33 5.74
CA PRO A 69 -0.27 -2.97 6.26
C PRO A 69 -0.22 -1.97 5.11
N VAL A 70 -1.23 -1.09 5.00
CA VAL A 70 -1.35 -0.10 3.92
C VAL A 70 -0.08 0.75 3.83
N GLY A 71 0.38 1.00 2.60
CA GLY A 71 1.61 1.76 2.34
C GLY A 71 2.88 0.91 2.36
N ASN A 72 2.83 -0.31 2.89
CA ASN A 72 3.97 -1.22 2.80
C ASN A 72 4.27 -1.59 1.34
N THR A 73 5.56 -1.71 1.05
CA THR A 73 6.07 -2.20 -0.22
C THR A 73 7.06 -3.32 0.01
N TRP A 74 7.04 -4.34 -0.82
CA TRP A 74 7.96 -5.48 -0.73
C TRP A 74 8.24 -6.06 -2.11
N LYS A 75 9.15 -7.03 -2.16
CA LYS A 75 9.48 -7.81 -3.36
C LYS A 75 8.98 -9.24 -3.17
N ASP A 76 8.22 -9.77 -4.13
CA ASP A 76 7.80 -11.18 -4.18
C ASP A 76 8.38 -11.80 -5.47
N GLY A 77 9.43 -12.60 -5.33
CA GLY A 77 10.24 -13.02 -6.47
C GLY A 77 10.85 -11.83 -7.20
N CYS A 78 10.52 -11.64 -8.47
CA CYS A 78 10.94 -10.47 -9.26
C CYS A 78 9.94 -9.30 -9.15
N HIS A 79 8.75 -9.53 -8.62
CA HIS A 79 7.65 -8.57 -8.66
C HIS A 79 7.79 -7.55 -7.54
N LYS A 80 7.55 -6.28 -7.86
CA LYS A 80 7.40 -5.23 -6.85
C LYS A 80 5.95 -5.20 -6.41
N CYS A 81 5.72 -5.22 -5.12
CA CYS A 81 4.39 -5.30 -4.52
C CYS A 81 4.13 -4.15 -3.55
N TRP A 82 2.86 -3.77 -3.44
CA TRP A 82 2.34 -2.74 -2.57
C TRP A 82 1.10 -3.24 -1.85
N CYS A 83 0.90 -2.75 -0.62
CA CYS A 83 -0.38 -2.84 0.05
C CYS A 83 -1.17 -1.55 -0.17
N VAL A 84 -2.28 -1.65 -0.88
CA VAL A 84 -3.11 -0.52 -1.27
C VAL A 84 -4.43 -0.57 -0.53
N LYS A 85 -4.80 0.56 0.08
CA LYS A 85 -6.08 0.71 0.79
C LYS A 85 -7.25 0.23 -0.08
N ASP A 86 -8.15 -0.55 0.52
CA ASP A 86 -9.36 -1.15 -0.09
C ASP A 86 -9.13 -2.15 -1.24
N LYS A 87 -7.91 -2.26 -1.78
CA LYS A 87 -7.55 -3.20 -2.86
C LYS A 87 -6.75 -4.40 -2.36
N GLY A 88 -5.98 -4.24 -1.28
CA GLY A 88 -5.07 -5.25 -0.77
C GLY A 88 -3.74 -5.25 -1.53
N THR A 89 -3.23 -6.43 -1.84
CA THR A 89 -1.94 -6.63 -2.48
C THR A 89 -2.02 -6.32 -3.98
N ILE A 90 -1.21 -5.38 -4.45
CA ILE A 90 -1.01 -5.08 -5.86
C ILE A 90 0.47 -5.35 -6.20
N CYS A 91 0.75 -6.19 -7.18
CA CYS A 91 2.11 -6.47 -7.64
C CYS A 91 2.29 -6.14 -9.11
N THR A 92 3.50 -5.80 -9.56
CA THR A 92 3.81 -5.78 -11.00
C THR A 92 3.60 -7.17 -11.60
N LEU A 93 3.06 -7.24 -12.82
CA LEU A 93 2.85 -8.51 -13.50
C LEU A 93 4.15 -9.06 -14.09
N GLU A 94 4.97 -8.18 -14.65
CA GLU A 94 6.21 -8.55 -15.32
C GLU A 94 7.41 -8.41 -14.38
N CYS A 95 8.41 -9.27 -14.58
CA CYS A 95 9.75 -9.10 -14.07
C CYS A 95 10.49 -8.15 -15.01
N ASP A 96 11.12 -7.08 -14.51
CA ASP A 96 12.01 -6.29 -15.36
C ASP A 96 13.15 -7.18 -15.87
N ALA A 97 13.23 -7.42 -17.18
CA ALA A 97 14.25 -8.28 -17.82
C ALA A 97 15.68 -7.67 -17.82
N LYS A 98 15.95 -6.70 -16.94
CA LYS A 98 17.23 -5.96 -16.83
C LYS A 98 17.74 -5.88 -15.38
N ALA A 99 17.44 -6.89 -14.57
CA ALA A 99 17.99 -7.02 -13.22
C ALA A 99 18.66 -8.38 -13.04
N GLU A 100 19.64 -8.66 -13.91
CA GLU A 100 20.66 -9.70 -13.74
C GLU A 100 22.03 -9.12 -14.09
#